data_AF-A0AAU0NL19-F1
#
_entry.id   AF-A0AAU0NL19-F1
#
_cell.length_a   1.000
_cell.length_b   1.000
_cell.length_c   1.000
_cell.angle_alpha   90.00
_cell.angle_beta   90.00
_cell.angle_gamma   90.00
#
_symmetry.space_group_name_H-M   'P 1'
#
loop_
_entity.id
_entity.type
_entity.pdbx_description
1 polymer ?
#
loop_
_entity_poly.entity_id
_entity_poly.type
_entity_poly.pdbx_seq_one_letter_code
_entity_poly.pdbx_strand_id
1 'polypeptide(L)'
;MKTSDNIDFFKDIDFSKFISNESNVIHNYLLSSSSKFESATDLTSHLSIEAEKNSKKLIRILKQDEFVPGELNKTQLFLENLLVKNKDLFREVFQKTWLQIFPEKNTIHIINFISMASYFDYDVLDDRADVLVISGCSHIDIRVNEAAIRAIESWEQKKHIDFLKAIKPTEVEWLESYKSNVIKILELM
;
A
#
# COMPACT_ATOMS: atom_id res chain seq x y z
N MET A 1 -39.48 -8.10 3.84
CA MET A 1 -38.91 -7.09 4.77
C MET A 1 -37.60 -6.65 4.17
N LYS A 2 -37.51 -5.49 3.47
CA LYS A 2 -37.43 -4.10 3.99
C LYS A 2 -36.38 -4.00 5.10
N THR A 3 -35.32 -3.20 5.04
CA THR A 3 -35.00 -2.04 4.19
C THR A 3 -33.49 -1.80 4.15
N SER A 4 -33.05 -1.29 3.00
CA SER A 4 -31.89 -0.42 2.83
C SER A 4 -32.14 0.89 3.57
N ASP A 5 -31.29 1.29 4.51
CA ASP A 5 -31.34 2.64 5.09
C ASP A 5 -29.94 3.05 5.55
N ASN A 6 -29.16 3.67 4.65
CA ASN A 6 -27.98 4.45 5.04
C ASN A 6 -27.54 5.46 3.96
N ILE A 7 -28.50 6.06 3.24
CA ILE A 7 -28.20 7.07 2.20
C ILE A 7 -28.85 8.45 2.47
N ASP A 8 -29.76 8.60 3.42
CA ASP A 8 -30.57 9.83 3.51
C ASP A 8 -30.28 10.74 4.72
N PHE A 9 -29.04 10.81 5.23
CA PHE A 9 -28.72 11.77 6.30
C PHE A 9 -28.67 13.23 5.84
N PHE A 10 -28.45 13.49 4.54
CA PHE A 10 -28.24 14.85 4.02
C PHE A 10 -29.42 15.44 3.25
N LYS A 11 -30.52 14.70 3.05
CA LYS A 11 -31.65 15.20 2.25
C LYS A 11 -32.52 16.23 2.96
N ASP A 12 -32.50 16.26 4.29
CA ASP A 12 -33.43 17.08 5.09
C ASP A 12 -32.80 18.36 5.67
N ILE A 13 -31.56 18.70 5.29
CA ILE A 13 -30.95 19.96 5.73
C ILE A 13 -31.39 21.09 4.79
N ASP A 14 -32.44 21.80 5.21
CA ASP A 14 -32.91 23.01 4.54
C ASP A 14 -31.95 24.19 4.80
N PHE A 15 -30.94 24.31 3.94
CA PHE A 15 -29.96 25.40 3.98
C PHE A 15 -30.54 26.76 3.55
N SER A 16 -31.78 26.83 3.04
CA SER A 16 -32.38 28.09 2.59
C SER A 16 -32.51 29.12 3.72
N LYS A 17 -32.58 28.66 4.98
CA LYS A 17 -32.60 29.49 6.18
C LYS A 17 -31.25 30.11 6.56
N PHE A 18 -30.14 29.63 6.00
CA PHE A 18 -28.80 30.18 6.24
C PHE A 18 -28.40 31.27 5.21
N ILE A 19 -29.23 31.53 4.19
CA ILE A 19 -28.89 32.40 3.06
C ILE A 19 -29.37 33.85 3.26
N SER A 20 -29.95 34.21 4.40
CA SER A 20 -30.31 35.61 4.67
C SER A 20 -29.11 36.43 5.16
N ASN A 21 -28.54 37.20 4.22
CA ASN A 21 -27.65 38.37 4.36
C ASN A 21 -26.12 38.25 4.17
N GLU A 22 -25.53 37.08 3.92
CA GLU A 22 -24.09 36.95 3.51
C GLU A 22 -23.90 36.22 2.16
N SER A 23 -24.94 36.19 1.34
CA SER A 23 -25.16 35.21 0.26
C SER A 23 -24.12 35.18 -0.87
N ASN A 24 -23.42 36.28 -1.16
CA ASN A 24 -22.49 36.30 -2.30
C ASN A 24 -21.13 35.65 -2.02
N VAL A 25 -20.66 35.68 -0.76
CA VAL A 25 -19.37 35.08 -0.39
C VAL A 25 -19.50 33.56 -0.30
N ILE A 26 -20.57 33.07 0.34
CA ILE A 26 -20.85 31.64 0.50
C ILE A 26 -21.18 31.01 -0.87
N HIS A 27 -21.95 31.68 -1.72
CA HIS A 27 -22.29 31.14 -3.03
C HIS A 27 -21.06 30.99 -3.94
N ASN A 28 -20.13 31.96 -3.92
CA ASN A 28 -18.87 31.85 -4.65
C ASN A 28 -17.94 30.79 -4.05
N TYR A 29 -17.94 30.63 -2.72
CA TYR A 29 -17.20 29.56 -2.07
C TYR A 29 -17.73 28.17 -2.47
N LEU A 30 -19.05 27.98 -2.49
CA LEU A 30 -19.68 26.71 -2.89
C LEU A 30 -19.48 26.39 -4.39
N LEU A 31 -19.58 27.38 -5.29
CA LEU A 31 -19.31 27.22 -6.73
C LEU A 31 -17.81 26.96 -7.02
N SER A 32 -16.91 27.60 -6.28
CA SER A 32 -15.47 27.32 -6.38
C SER A 32 -15.12 25.96 -5.75
N SER A 33 -15.88 25.53 -4.74
CA SER A 33 -15.72 24.22 -4.11
C SER A 33 -16.25 23.10 -5.01
N SER A 34 -17.37 23.29 -5.71
CA SER A 34 -17.94 22.28 -6.62
C SER A 34 -17.05 22.04 -7.84
N SER A 35 -16.50 23.09 -8.44
CA SER A 35 -15.56 22.98 -9.57
C SER A 35 -14.21 22.35 -9.16
N LYS A 36 -13.70 22.67 -7.97
CA LYS A 36 -12.53 21.98 -7.39
C LYS A 36 -12.82 20.52 -7.05
N PHE A 37 -14.03 20.22 -6.58
CA PHE A 37 -14.44 18.86 -6.21
C PHE A 37 -14.58 17.98 -7.46
N GLU A 38 -15.24 18.44 -8.52
CA GLU A 38 -15.34 17.73 -9.80
C GLU A 38 -13.94 17.43 -10.38
N SER A 39 -13.05 18.43 -10.39
CA SER A 39 -11.65 18.25 -10.85
C SER A 39 -10.84 17.27 -9.99
N ALA A 40 -11.01 17.30 -8.66
CA ALA A 40 -10.33 16.38 -7.75
C ALA A 40 -10.86 14.95 -7.86
N THR A 41 -12.17 14.78 -8.05
CA THR A 41 -12.78 13.46 -8.31
C THR A 41 -12.32 12.87 -9.63
N ASP A 42 -12.23 13.70 -10.68
CA ASP A 42 -11.75 13.27 -12.00
C ASP A 42 -10.27 12.86 -11.96
N LEU A 43 -9.42 13.65 -11.29
CA LEU A 43 -8.00 13.33 -11.11
C LEU A 43 -7.79 12.04 -10.31
N THR A 44 -8.54 11.85 -9.23
CA THR A 44 -8.50 10.63 -8.41
C THR A 44 -8.94 9.41 -9.21
N SER A 45 -9.97 9.57 -10.04
CA SER A 45 -10.44 8.51 -10.94
C SER A 45 -9.38 8.14 -11.98
N HIS A 46 -8.73 9.14 -12.57
CA HIS A 46 -7.67 8.94 -13.57
C HIS A 46 -6.47 8.23 -12.96
N LEU A 47 -5.99 8.67 -11.78
CA LEU A 47 -4.90 8.02 -11.06
C LEU A 47 -5.22 6.54 -10.79
N SER A 48 -6.42 6.24 -10.30
CA SER A 48 -6.84 4.86 -10.00
C SER A 48 -6.88 3.98 -11.26
N ILE A 49 -7.38 4.51 -12.38
CA ILE A 49 -7.41 3.81 -13.68
C ILE A 49 -5.98 3.55 -14.20
N GLU A 50 -5.13 4.57 -14.17
CA GLU A 50 -3.73 4.44 -14.59
C GLU A 50 -2.97 3.44 -13.69
N ALA A 51 -3.24 3.48 -12.38
CA ALA A 51 -2.65 2.56 -11.42
C ALA A 51 -3.10 1.11 -11.67
N GLU A 52 -4.38 0.88 -11.98
CA GLU A 52 -4.89 -0.45 -12.31
C GLU A 52 -4.23 -1.02 -13.58
N LYS A 53 -4.07 -0.18 -14.61
CA LYS A 53 -3.38 -0.56 -15.85
C LYS A 53 -1.92 -0.93 -15.59
N ASN A 54 -1.21 -0.10 -14.82
CA ASN A 54 0.20 -0.33 -14.50
C ASN A 54 0.39 -1.51 -13.54
N SER A 55 -0.51 -1.74 -12.59
CA SER A 55 -0.53 -2.94 -11.73
C SER A 55 -0.59 -4.22 -12.56
N LYS A 56 -1.54 -4.31 -13.50
CA LYS A 56 -1.64 -5.46 -14.41
C LYS A 56 -0.40 -5.63 -15.29
N LYS A 57 0.32 -4.55 -15.61
CA LYS A 57 1.58 -4.62 -16.36
C LYS A 57 2.71 -5.12 -15.46
N LEU A 58 2.82 -4.59 -14.25
CA LEU A 58 3.81 -4.99 -13.26
C LEU A 58 3.69 -6.47 -12.91
N ILE A 59 2.47 -6.97 -12.68
CA ILE A 59 2.25 -8.41 -12.41
C ILE A 59 2.73 -9.28 -13.57
N ARG A 60 2.51 -8.86 -14.83
CA ARG A 60 3.02 -9.60 -15.99
C ARG A 60 4.54 -9.60 -16.04
N ILE A 61 5.18 -8.46 -15.73
CA ILE A 61 6.64 -8.35 -15.67
C ILE A 61 7.17 -9.26 -14.56
N LEU A 62 6.66 -9.14 -13.33
CA LEU A 62 7.03 -9.93 -12.17
C LEU A 62 6.99 -11.44 -12.43
N LYS A 63 5.97 -11.91 -13.16
CA LYS A 63 5.79 -13.34 -13.49
C LYS A 63 6.73 -13.86 -14.58
N GLN A 64 7.32 -12.96 -15.36
CA GLN A 64 8.27 -13.28 -16.43
C GLN A 64 9.71 -12.97 -16.03
N ASP A 65 9.90 -12.31 -14.88
CA ASP A 65 11.19 -11.91 -14.38
C ASP A 65 11.84 -13.05 -13.59
N GLU A 66 13.14 -13.21 -13.78
CA GLU A 66 13.95 -14.06 -12.91
C GLU A 66 14.53 -13.18 -11.81
N PHE A 67 14.24 -13.52 -10.55
CA PHE A 67 14.77 -12.76 -9.41
C PHE A 67 16.07 -13.39 -8.95
N VAL A 68 17.18 -12.66 -9.14
CA VAL A 68 18.50 -13.01 -8.62
C VAL A 68 18.89 -11.94 -7.57
N PRO A 69 19.12 -12.32 -6.31
CA PRO A 69 19.55 -11.37 -5.28
C PRO A 69 20.80 -10.59 -5.69
N GLY A 70 20.78 -9.26 -5.53
CA GLY A 70 21.87 -8.37 -5.92
C GLY A 70 21.86 -7.94 -7.39
N GLU A 71 20.98 -8.47 -8.23
CA GLU A 71 20.83 -8.06 -9.62
C GLU A 71 19.62 -7.15 -9.83
N LEU A 72 19.81 -6.11 -10.64
CA LEU A 72 18.74 -5.21 -11.05
C LEU A 72 17.81 -5.92 -12.04
N ASN A 73 16.57 -6.17 -11.61
CA ASN A 73 15.57 -6.87 -12.42
C ASN A 73 14.55 -5.92 -13.07
N LYS A 74 13.76 -6.43 -14.03
CA LYS A 74 12.80 -5.62 -14.82
C LYS A 74 11.66 -5.10 -13.96
N THR A 75 11.29 -5.83 -12.91
CA THR A 75 10.25 -5.47 -11.95
C THR A 75 10.66 -4.21 -11.17
N GLN A 76 11.89 -4.20 -10.64
CA GLN A 76 12.47 -3.04 -9.95
C GLN A 76 12.58 -1.85 -10.89
N LEU A 77 13.16 -2.02 -12.07
CA LEU A 77 13.27 -0.95 -13.09
C LEU A 77 11.92 -0.35 -13.45
N PHE A 78 10.87 -1.18 -13.58
CA PHE A 78 9.53 -0.68 -13.88
C PHE A 78 8.99 0.23 -12.77
N LEU A 79 9.19 -0.17 -11.51
CA LEU A 79 8.74 0.58 -10.35
C LEU A 79 9.56 1.85 -10.12
N GLU A 80 10.88 1.81 -10.29
CA GLU A 80 11.75 3.00 -10.24
C GLU A 80 11.32 4.04 -11.28
N ASN A 81 11.01 3.61 -12.51
CA ASN A 81 10.49 4.50 -13.55
C ASN A 81 9.15 5.13 -13.16
N LEU A 82 8.25 4.40 -12.50
CA LEU A 82 7.01 4.96 -11.98
C LEU A 82 7.26 5.96 -10.86
N LEU A 83 8.20 5.65 -9.96
CA LEU A 83 8.55 6.52 -8.83
C LEU A 83 9.09 7.87 -9.32
N VAL A 84 10.01 7.84 -10.30
CA VAL A 84 10.56 9.05 -10.93
C VAL A 84 9.46 9.86 -11.65
N LYS A 85 8.51 9.19 -12.29
CA LYS A 85 7.41 9.85 -13.01
C LYS A 85 6.42 10.51 -12.05
N ASN A 86 5.94 9.76 -11.06
CA ASN A 86 4.91 10.19 -10.11
C ASN A 86 4.87 9.25 -8.90
N LYS A 87 5.29 9.75 -7.73
CA LYS A 87 5.32 9.01 -6.46
C LYS A 87 3.95 8.46 -6.05
N ASP A 88 2.87 9.22 -6.25
CA ASP A 88 1.51 8.79 -5.89
C ASP A 88 1.04 7.65 -6.79
N LEU A 89 1.32 7.74 -8.09
CA LEU A 89 1.04 6.67 -9.04
C LEU A 89 1.83 5.41 -8.68
N PHE A 90 3.12 5.53 -8.40
CA PHE A 90 3.96 4.42 -7.95
C PHE A 90 3.36 3.74 -6.72
N ARG A 91 2.99 4.54 -5.70
CA ARG A 91 2.38 4.06 -4.45
C ARG A 91 1.07 3.30 -4.68
N GLU A 92 0.21 3.81 -5.56
CA GLU A 92 -1.04 3.13 -5.91
C GLU A 92 -0.83 1.87 -6.73
N VAL A 93 0.11 1.88 -7.68
CA VAL A 93 0.49 0.68 -8.44
C VAL A 93 1.05 -0.39 -7.52
N PHE A 94 1.93 -0.02 -6.61
CA PHE A 94 2.53 -0.91 -5.62
C PHE A 94 1.45 -1.59 -4.77
N GLN A 95 0.56 -0.79 -4.17
CA GLN A 95 -0.50 -1.31 -3.30
C GLN A 95 -1.48 -2.21 -4.06
N LYS A 96 -1.94 -1.79 -5.25
CA LYS A 96 -2.83 -2.62 -6.08
C LYS A 96 -2.17 -3.93 -6.50
N THR A 97 -0.88 -3.88 -6.82
CA THR A 97 -0.11 -5.08 -7.17
C THR A 97 -0.04 -6.04 -5.99
N TRP A 98 0.33 -5.53 -4.80
CA TRP A 98 0.42 -6.34 -3.58
C TRP A 98 -0.87 -7.08 -3.29
N LEU A 99 -1.99 -6.37 -3.30
CA LEU A 99 -3.31 -6.96 -3.03
C LEU A 99 -3.73 -8.01 -4.06
N GLN A 100 -3.27 -7.88 -5.31
CA GLN A 100 -3.56 -8.86 -6.37
C GLN A 100 -2.67 -10.11 -6.29
N ILE A 101 -1.41 -9.97 -5.89
CA ILE A 101 -0.48 -11.12 -5.83
C ILE A 101 -0.53 -11.89 -4.51
N PHE A 102 -0.90 -11.24 -3.39
CA PHE A 102 -0.97 -11.86 -2.07
C PHE A 102 -1.80 -13.16 -2.01
N PRO A 103 -2.97 -13.29 -2.68
CA PRO A 103 -3.74 -14.53 -2.67
C PRO A 103 -3.25 -15.59 -3.68
N GLU A 104 -2.17 -15.34 -4.43
CA GLU A 104 -1.69 -16.30 -5.42
C GLU A 104 -1.15 -17.58 -4.77
N LYS A 105 -1.47 -18.73 -5.40
CA LYS A 105 -0.94 -20.03 -4.95
C LYS A 105 0.58 -20.14 -5.15
N ASN A 106 1.12 -19.48 -6.17
CA ASN A 106 2.54 -19.50 -6.43
C ASN A 106 3.23 -18.40 -5.61
N THR A 107 3.74 -18.79 -4.46
CA THR A 107 4.32 -17.86 -3.48
C THR A 107 5.65 -17.25 -3.93
N ILE A 108 6.28 -17.75 -5.00
CA ILE A 108 7.52 -17.17 -5.51
C ILE A 108 7.33 -15.72 -5.95
N HIS A 109 6.18 -15.37 -6.55
CA HIS A 109 5.91 -13.99 -6.96
C HIS A 109 5.76 -13.07 -5.75
N ILE A 110 5.17 -13.58 -4.66
CA ILE A 110 5.00 -12.86 -3.40
C ILE A 110 6.38 -12.60 -2.77
N ILE A 111 7.22 -13.64 -2.68
CA ILE A 111 8.59 -13.57 -2.15
C ILE A 111 9.43 -12.59 -2.97
N ASN A 112 9.38 -12.67 -4.31
CA ASN A 112 10.14 -11.80 -5.19
C ASN A 112 9.66 -10.35 -5.08
N PHE A 113 8.35 -10.11 -4.95
CA PHE A 113 7.83 -8.77 -4.79
C PHE A 113 8.24 -8.14 -3.44
N ILE A 114 8.19 -8.90 -2.34
CA ILE A 114 8.69 -8.44 -1.03
C ILE A 114 10.19 -8.14 -1.10
N SER A 115 10.97 -9.06 -1.68
CA SER A 115 12.41 -8.90 -1.80
C SER A 115 12.77 -7.69 -2.67
N MET A 116 12.03 -7.44 -3.74
CA MET A 116 12.17 -6.25 -4.56
C MET A 116 11.79 -4.97 -3.80
N ALA A 117 10.70 -5.01 -3.01
CA ALA A 117 10.26 -3.86 -2.22
C ALA A 117 11.34 -3.39 -1.23
N SER A 118 12.14 -4.32 -0.69
CA SER A 118 13.22 -4.00 0.26
C SER A 118 14.34 -3.10 -0.31
N TYR A 119 14.47 -2.99 -1.63
CA TYR A 119 15.43 -2.07 -2.27
C TYR A 119 14.96 -0.61 -2.30
N PHE A 120 13.68 -0.35 -2.00
CA PHE A 120 13.19 1.02 -1.88
C PHE A 120 13.33 1.51 -0.44
N ASP A 121 13.70 2.78 -0.29
CA ASP A 121 13.69 3.45 1.01
C ASP A 121 12.31 3.33 1.65
N TYR A 122 12.28 3.10 2.96
CA TYR A 122 11.05 2.97 3.71
C TYR A 122 10.09 4.15 3.46
N ASP A 123 10.58 5.40 3.47
CA ASP A 123 9.79 6.63 3.28
C ASP A 123 9.16 6.77 1.89
N VAL A 124 9.64 6.01 0.90
CA VAL A 124 9.04 5.96 -0.43
C VAL A 124 7.73 5.18 -0.38
N LEU A 125 7.71 4.05 0.31
CA LEU A 125 6.55 3.16 0.46
C LEU A 125 5.61 3.61 1.59
N ASP A 126 6.19 4.11 2.69
CA ASP A 126 5.49 4.58 3.88
C ASP A 126 4.58 3.47 4.46
N ASP A 127 3.38 3.77 4.94
CA ASP A 127 2.42 2.79 5.47
C ASP A 127 2.15 1.57 4.54
N ARG A 128 2.46 1.66 3.24
CA ARG A 128 2.36 0.50 2.31
C ARG A 128 3.42 -0.56 2.60
N ALA A 129 4.61 -0.16 3.08
CA ALA A 129 5.63 -1.07 3.58
C ALA A 129 5.13 -1.79 4.84
N ASP A 130 4.49 -1.06 5.76
CA ASP A 130 3.90 -1.64 6.98
C ASP A 130 2.85 -2.71 6.64
N VAL A 131 1.91 -2.38 5.74
CA VAL A 131 0.89 -3.33 5.28
C VAL A 131 1.54 -4.58 4.67
N LEU A 132 2.57 -4.40 3.84
CA LEU A 132 3.29 -5.50 3.20
C LEU A 132 3.93 -6.44 4.23
N VAL A 133 4.62 -5.91 5.24
CA VAL A 133 5.31 -6.77 6.22
C VAL A 133 4.36 -7.39 7.22
N ILE A 134 3.31 -6.68 7.66
CA ILE A 134 2.29 -7.25 8.55
C ILE A 134 1.62 -8.46 7.88
N SER A 135 1.17 -8.31 6.63
CA SER A 135 0.52 -9.41 5.93
C SER A 135 1.51 -10.47 5.47
N GLY A 136 2.74 -10.09 5.08
CA GLY A 136 3.81 -11.01 4.70
C GLY A 136 4.27 -11.91 5.86
N CYS A 137 4.51 -11.35 7.04
CA CYS A 137 4.86 -12.11 8.24
C CYS A 137 3.71 -13.00 8.75
N SER A 138 2.46 -12.68 8.41
CA SER A 138 1.27 -13.46 8.78
C SER A 138 0.84 -14.46 7.70
N HIS A 139 1.56 -14.55 6.58
CA HIS A 139 1.22 -15.43 5.46
C HIS A 139 1.40 -16.91 5.84
N ILE A 140 0.66 -17.81 5.17
CA ILE A 140 0.67 -19.26 5.46
C ILE A 140 1.97 -19.98 5.06
N ASP A 141 2.71 -19.42 4.09
CA ASP A 141 3.98 -19.96 3.61
C ASP A 141 5.14 -19.31 4.36
N ILE A 142 5.90 -20.12 5.08
CA ILE A 142 7.07 -19.73 5.86
C ILE A 142 8.09 -18.90 5.07
N ARG A 143 8.27 -19.19 3.78
CA ARG A 143 9.23 -18.48 2.93
C ARG A 143 8.80 -17.04 2.66
N VAL A 144 7.49 -16.78 2.65
CA VAL A 144 6.93 -15.42 2.57
C VAL A 144 7.16 -14.69 3.90
N ASN A 145 6.99 -15.37 5.03
CA ASN A 145 7.26 -14.79 6.35
C ASN A 145 8.74 -14.37 6.48
N GLU A 146 9.65 -15.25 6.09
CA GLU A 146 11.09 -14.99 6.08
C GLU A 146 11.44 -13.78 5.19
N ALA A 147 10.87 -13.71 3.98
CA ALA A 147 11.08 -12.57 3.08
C ALA A 147 10.59 -11.26 3.72
N ALA A 148 9.45 -11.27 4.41
CA ALA A 148 8.93 -10.09 5.10
C ALA A 148 9.81 -9.67 6.28
N ILE A 149 10.32 -10.61 7.07
CA ILE A 149 11.26 -10.31 8.16
C ILE A 149 12.58 -9.74 7.62
N ARG A 150 13.10 -10.25 6.50
CA ARG A 150 14.25 -9.65 5.81
C ARG A 150 14.00 -8.23 5.34
N ALA A 151 12.80 -7.93 4.81
CA ALA A 151 12.44 -6.56 4.43
C ALA A 151 12.36 -5.62 5.65
N ILE A 152 11.85 -6.11 6.79
CA ILE A 152 11.89 -5.36 8.05
C ILE A 152 13.33 -5.07 8.47
N GLU A 153 14.21 -6.09 8.45
CA GLU A 153 15.62 -5.94 8.78
C GLU A 153 16.30 -4.89 7.90
N SER A 154 16.05 -4.91 6.58
CA SER A 154 16.66 -3.94 5.65
C SER A 154 16.17 -2.50 5.84
N TRP A 155 14.93 -2.32 6.31
CA TRP A 155 14.36 -0.98 6.49
C TRP A 155 14.69 -0.36 7.83
N GLU A 156 15.10 -1.16 8.83
CA GLU A 156 15.62 -0.68 10.11
C GLU A 156 14.63 0.23 10.89
N GLN A 157 13.32 0.01 10.72
CA GLN A 157 12.30 0.85 11.35
C GLN A 157 11.96 0.36 12.76
N LYS A 158 12.22 1.18 13.78
CA LYS A 158 11.89 0.85 15.19
C LYS A 158 10.43 0.46 15.40
N LYS A 159 9.50 1.11 14.68
CA LYS A 159 8.07 0.78 14.79
C LYS A 159 7.72 -0.64 14.34
N HIS A 160 8.55 -1.29 13.51
CA HIS A 160 8.32 -2.67 13.08
C HIS A 160 8.50 -3.68 14.22
N ILE A 161 9.18 -3.29 15.32
CA ILE A 161 9.25 -4.10 16.54
C ILE A 161 7.84 -4.43 17.08
N ASP A 162 6.97 -3.43 17.14
CA ASP A 162 5.61 -3.59 17.67
C ASP A 162 4.79 -4.53 16.77
N PHE A 163 4.96 -4.44 15.45
CA PHE A 163 4.31 -5.35 14.52
C PHE A 163 4.79 -6.80 14.71
N LEU A 164 6.11 -7.01 14.77
CA LEU A 164 6.69 -8.35 14.96
C LEU A 164 6.26 -9.00 16.28
N LYS A 165 6.09 -8.20 17.35
CA LYS A 165 5.60 -8.67 18.65
C LYS A 165 4.10 -8.98 18.65
N ALA A 166 3.32 -8.28 17.82
CA ALA A 166 1.87 -8.48 17.71
C ALA A 166 1.48 -9.66 16.80
N ILE A 167 2.35 -10.06 15.87
CA ILE A 167 2.11 -11.20 14.98
C ILE A 167 2.18 -12.52 15.75
N LYS A 168 1.23 -13.42 15.49
CA LYS A 168 1.18 -14.74 16.11
C LYS A 168 2.52 -15.48 15.90
N PRO A 169 3.12 -16.06 16.95
CA PRO A 169 4.32 -16.88 16.81
C PRO A 169 4.10 -18.04 15.84
N THR A 170 5.09 -18.30 14.99
CA THR A 170 5.14 -19.53 14.18
C THR A 170 5.64 -20.70 15.00
N GLU A 171 5.26 -21.92 14.61
CA GLU A 171 5.74 -23.16 15.22
C GLU A 171 7.15 -23.54 14.71
N VAL A 172 7.70 -22.76 13.78
CA VAL A 172 9.02 -23.02 13.19
C VAL A 172 10.11 -22.28 13.95
N GLU A 173 10.84 -23.02 14.77
CA GLU A 173 11.83 -22.52 15.72
C GLU A 173 12.90 -21.61 15.11
N TRP A 174 13.44 -21.97 13.94
CA TRP A 174 14.49 -21.17 13.30
C TRP A 174 13.96 -19.80 12.85
N LEU A 175 12.69 -19.73 12.42
CA LEU A 175 12.08 -18.48 11.96
C LEU A 175 11.72 -17.59 13.15
N GLU A 176 11.22 -18.15 14.25
CA GLU A 176 11.02 -17.40 15.50
C GLU A 176 12.34 -16.88 16.08
N SER A 177 13.40 -17.68 15.99
CA SER A 177 14.74 -17.26 16.39
C SER A 177 15.24 -16.10 15.52
N TYR A 178 15.04 -16.19 14.20
CA TYR A 178 15.38 -15.11 13.27
C TYR A 178 14.60 -13.83 13.56
N LYS A 179 13.27 -13.92 13.73
CA LYS A 179 12.41 -12.80 14.14
C LYS A 179 12.90 -12.15 15.44
N SER A 180 13.24 -12.96 16.43
CA SER A 180 13.74 -12.48 17.73
C SER A 180 15.09 -11.78 17.60
N ASN A 181 15.97 -12.24 16.72
CA ASN A 181 17.25 -11.58 16.45
C ASN A 181 17.06 -10.24 15.77
N VAL A 182 16.16 -10.15 14.79
CA VAL A 182 15.83 -8.89 14.11
C VAL A 182 15.25 -7.89 15.11
N ILE A 183 14.33 -8.30 15.99
CA ILE A 183 13.84 -7.44 17.08
C ILE A 183 14.99 -6.89 17.92
N LYS A 184 15.93 -7.74 18.35
CA LYS A 184 17.08 -7.31 19.16
C LYS A 184 17.98 -6.33 18.41
N ILE A 185 18.21 -6.55 17.12
CA ILE A 185 19.00 -5.64 16.27
C ILE A 185 18.33 -4.26 16.23
N LEU A 186 17.03 -4.20 15.97
CA LEU A 186 16.26 -2.95 15.92
C LEU A 186 16.17 -2.24 17.28
N GLU A 187 16.20 -2.98 18.39
CA GLU A 187 16.23 -2.41 19.75
C GLU A 187 17.59 -1.77 20.11
N LEU A 188 18.68 -2.17 19.45
CA LEU A 188 20.04 -1.67 19.68
C LEU A 188 20.43 -0.47 18.82
N MET A 189 19.68 -0.20 17.75
CA MET A 189 19.79 1.00 16.92
C MET A 189 19.23 2.23 17.66
#